data_AF-A0A2T6DWJ0-F1
#
_entry.id   AF-A0A2T6DWJ0-F1
#
_cell.length_a   1.000
_cell.length_b   1.000
_cell.length_c   1.000
_cell.angle_alpha   90.00
_cell.angle_beta   90.00
_cell.angle_gamma   90.00
#
_symmetry.space_group_name_H-M   'P 1'
#
loop_
_entity.id
_entity.type
_entity.pdbx_description
1 polymer ?
#
loop_
_entity_poly.entity_id
_entity_poly.type
_entity_poly.pdbx_seq_one_letter_code
_entity_poly.pdbx_strand_id
1 'polypeptide(L)'
;MTSHKGDLLNFLPLPGIRVPEDVGVINVASAGTGSAETGIHENNELIGRTAINLLVAMLHRDERGVPQTPIQTLVDGYWVEGNTLRESSTVTK
;
A
#
# COMPACT_ATOMS: atom_id res chain seq x y z
N MET A 1 -11.92 -7.07 7.26
CA MET A 1 -10.73 -6.26 6.90
C MET A 1 -11.19 -4.82 6.91
N THR A 2 -10.98 -4.12 8.02
CA THR A 2 -11.40 -2.73 8.16
C THR A 2 -10.60 -1.90 7.17
N SER A 3 -11.26 -1.46 6.09
CA SER A 3 -10.79 -0.33 5.30
C SER A 3 -10.78 0.85 6.27
N HIS A 4 -9.63 1.10 6.89
CA HIS A 4 -9.38 2.37 7.55
C HIS A 4 -9.46 3.40 6.42
N LYS A 5 -10.54 4.18 6.37
CA LYS A 5 -10.50 5.44 5.65
C LYS A 5 -9.28 6.17 6.19
N GLY A 6 -8.27 6.32 5.32
CA GLY A 6 -6.87 6.58 5.65
C GLY A 6 -6.67 7.88 6.42
N ASP A 7 -6.78 7.77 7.74
CA ASP A 7 -6.49 8.85 8.66
C ASP A 7 -5.58 8.31 9.76
N LEU A 8 -4.38 7.88 9.35
CA LEU A 8 -3.31 7.39 10.23
C LEU A 8 -2.87 8.48 11.21
N LEU A 9 -3.01 9.74 10.80
CA LEU A 9 -2.71 10.92 11.62
C LEU A 9 -3.60 11.01 12.87
N ASN A 10 -4.85 10.54 12.82
CA ASN A 10 -5.74 10.52 14.00
C ASN A 10 -5.34 9.49 15.06
N PHE A 11 -4.47 8.52 14.74
CA PHE A 11 -4.04 7.49 15.69
C PHE A 11 -2.74 7.84 16.41
N LEU A 12 -2.22 9.06 16.21
CA LEU A 12 -0.98 9.48 16.88
C LEU A 12 -1.18 9.47 18.42
N PRO A 13 -0.32 8.77 19.16
CA PRO A 13 -0.55 8.43 20.57
C PRO A 13 -0.41 9.62 21.53
N LEU A 14 0.08 10.76 21.06
CA LEU A 14 0.40 11.92 21.90
C LEU A 14 -0.21 13.20 21.32
N PRO A 15 -1.08 13.91 22.07
CA PRO A 15 -1.57 15.21 21.67
C PRO A 15 -0.42 16.22 21.59
N GLY A 16 -0.38 17.01 20.51
CA GLY A 16 0.58 18.09 20.32
C GLY A 16 1.83 17.74 19.50
N ILE A 17 1.99 16.49 19.04
CA ILE A 17 3.01 16.15 18.03
C ILE A 17 2.55 16.65 16.66
N ARG A 18 3.41 17.41 15.97
CA ARG A 18 3.16 17.91 14.62
C ARG A 18 3.79 17.02 13.57
N VAL A 19 3.08 16.85 12.46
CA VAL A 19 3.55 16.14 11.28
C VAL A 19 3.51 17.13 10.12
N PRO A 20 4.61 17.35 9.39
CA PRO A 20 5.89 16.61 9.43
C PRO A 20 6.97 17.19 10.39
N GLU A 21 6.67 18.24 11.15
CA GLU A 21 7.69 19.04 11.84
C GLU A 21 8.32 18.37 13.05
N ASP A 22 7.61 17.49 13.77
CA ASP A 22 8.17 16.79 14.92
C ASP A 22 8.44 15.32 14.56
N VAL A 23 7.56 14.69 13.78
CA VAL A 23 7.67 13.30 13.30
C VAL A 23 7.23 13.19 11.84
N GLY A 24 7.97 12.44 11.03
CA GLY A 24 7.54 12.03 9.69
C GLY A 24 6.70 10.75 9.74
N VAL A 25 5.61 10.70 8.98
CA VAL A 25 4.69 9.55 8.96
C VAL A 25 4.56 9.02 7.54
N ILE A 26 4.60 7.69 7.40
CA ILE A 26 4.32 7.02 6.13
C ILE A 26 3.21 5.98 6.30
N ASN A 27 2.33 5.87 5.30
CA ASN A 27 1.33 4.81 5.21
C ASN A 27 1.76 3.74 4.20
N VAL A 28 2.04 2.53 4.67
CA VAL A 28 2.52 1.43 3.81
C VAL A 28 1.40 0.59 3.18
N ALA A 29 0.15 0.87 3.54
CA ALA A 29 -1.03 0.14 3.09
C ALA A 29 -2.13 1.09 2.60
N SER A 30 -1.73 2.22 1.98
CA SER A 30 -2.68 3.22 1.52
C SER A 30 -3.49 2.65 0.34
N ALA A 31 -4.79 2.50 0.57
CA ALA A 31 -5.75 2.03 -0.42
C ALA A 31 -6.45 3.22 -1.07
N GLY A 32 -5.74 4.03 -1.86
CA GLY A 32 -6.42 5.04 -2.67
C GLY A 32 -5.53 6.15 -3.20
N THR A 33 -6.04 6.86 -4.21
CA THR A 33 -5.49 8.12 -4.70
C THR A 33 -6.17 9.27 -3.94
N GLY A 34 -5.41 10.10 -3.24
CA GLY A 34 -5.94 11.30 -2.57
C GLY A 34 -5.78 11.39 -1.05
N SER A 35 -5.04 10.49 -0.40
CA SER A 35 -4.56 10.77 0.96
C SER A 35 -3.49 11.84 0.92
N ALA A 36 -3.53 12.79 1.87
CA ALA A 36 -2.41 13.72 2.09
C ALA A 36 -1.15 12.99 2.60
N GLU A 37 -1.28 11.73 3.00
CA GLU A 37 -0.22 10.89 3.56
C GLU A 37 0.78 10.44 2.48
N THR A 38 2.06 10.62 2.76
CA THR A 38 3.15 9.98 2.01
C THR A 38 3.15 8.47 2.29
N GLY A 39 3.46 7.65 1.30
CA GLY A 39 3.70 6.23 1.56
C GLY A 39 3.71 5.32 0.34
N ILE A 40 3.43 4.04 0.58
CA ILE A 40 3.37 3.01 -0.44
C ILE A 40 1.90 2.73 -0.73
N HIS A 41 1.52 2.95 -1.99
CA HIS A 41 0.19 2.70 -2.49
C HIS A 41 0.15 1.34 -3.15
N GLU A 42 -0.73 0.47 -2.64
CA GLU A 42 -0.96 -0.84 -3.23
C GLU A 42 -1.73 -0.69 -4.55
N ASN A 43 -1.30 -1.41 -5.58
CA ASN A 43 -2.06 -1.47 -6.83
C ASN A 43 -3.20 -2.50 -6.72
N ASN A 44 -4.19 -2.19 -5.89
CA ASN A 44 -5.29 -3.10 -5.55
C ASN A 44 -6.07 -3.60 -6.77
N GLU A 45 -6.22 -2.76 -7.80
CA GLU A 45 -6.85 -3.15 -9.05
C GLU A 45 -6.01 -4.20 -9.79
N LEU A 46 -4.69 -3.98 -9.90
CA LEU A 46 -3.78 -4.94 -10.53
C LEU A 46 -3.64 -6.22 -9.70
N ILE A 47 -3.66 -6.14 -8.38
CA ILE A 47 -3.69 -7.31 -7.48
C ILE A 47 -4.94 -8.14 -7.79
N GLY A 48 -6.13 -7.53 -7.81
CA GLY A 48 -7.38 -8.21 -8.16
C GLY A 48 -7.35 -8.83 -9.55
N ARG A 49 -6.89 -8.06 -10.56
CA ARG A 49 -6.73 -8.56 -11.94
C ARG A 49 -5.78 -9.76 -12.01
N THR A 50 -4.66 -9.70 -11.31
CA THR A 50 -3.66 -10.78 -11.24
C THR A 50 -4.25 -12.03 -10.59
N ALA A 51 -5.01 -11.88 -9.50
CA ALA A 51 -5.67 -12.99 -8.82
C ALA A 51 -6.69 -13.70 -9.75
N ILE A 52 -7.50 -12.94 -10.50
CA ILE A 52 -8.44 -13.52 -11.46
C ILE A 52 -7.71 -14.23 -12.62
N ASN A 53 -6.63 -13.65 -13.12
CA ASN A 53 -5.82 -14.30 -14.17
C ASN A 53 -5.25 -15.65 -13.70
N LEU A 54 -4.80 -15.73 -12.44
CA LEU A 54 -4.35 -16.98 -11.83
C LEU A 54 -5.47 -18.03 -11.79
N LEU A 55 -6.67 -17.64 -11.37
CA LEU A 55 -7.83 -18.52 -11.34
C LEU A 55 -8.21 -19.01 -12.76
N VAL A 56 -8.24 -18.13 -13.75
CA VAL A 56 -8.51 -18.51 -15.16
C VAL A 56 -7.47 -19.50 -15.67
N ALA A 57 -6.19 -19.30 -15.34
CA ALA A 57 -5.13 -20.22 -15.74
C ALA A 57 -5.31 -21.62 -15.10
N MET A 58 -5.76 -21.70 -13.84
CA MET A 58 -6.10 -22.97 -13.18
C MET A 58 -7.27 -23.67 -13.89
N LEU A 59 -8.34 -22.92 -14.21
CA LEU A 59 -9.52 -23.46 -14.91
C LEU A 59 -9.16 -24.05 -16.27
N HIS A 60 -8.29 -23.40 -17.04
CA HIS A 60 -7.82 -23.92 -18.34
C HIS A 60 -7.00 -25.22 -18.22
N ARG A 61 -6.44 -25.52 -17.03
CA ARG A 61 -5.72 -26.76 -16.74
C ARG A 61 -6.56 -27.80 -15.99
N ASP A 62 -7.87 -27.53 -15.81
CA ASP A 62 -8.79 -28.29 -14.94
C ASP A 62 -8.23 -28.49 -13.51
N GLU A 63 -7.42 -27.53 -13.03
CA GLU A 63 -6.94 -27.51 -11.65
C GLU A 63 -8.02 -26.96 -10.73
N ARG A 64 -8.25 -27.64 -9.60
CA ARG A 64 -9.31 -27.31 -8.64
C ARG A 64 -8.78 -27.31 -7.22
N GLY A 65 -9.40 -26.49 -6.38
CA GLY A 65 -9.01 -26.34 -4.98
C GLY A 65 -7.69 -25.59 -4.84
N VAL A 66 -7.06 -25.73 -3.68
CA VAL A 66 -5.75 -25.12 -3.39
C VAL A 66 -4.67 -25.96 -4.08
N PRO A 67 -3.78 -25.36 -4.89
CA PRO A 67 -2.67 -26.08 -5.50
C PRO A 67 -1.79 -26.80 -4.45
N GLN A 68 -1.35 -28.03 -4.75
CA GLN A 68 -0.46 -28.77 -3.86
C GLN A 68 0.86 -28.02 -3.59
N THR A 69 1.36 -27.32 -4.61
CA THR A 69 2.50 -26.40 -4.49
C THR A 69 1.99 -24.97 -4.59
N PRO A 70 2.01 -24.18 -3.51
CA PRO A 70 1.60 -22.78 -3.56
C PRO A 70 2.49 -21.97 -4.51
N ILE A 71 1.86 -21.20 -5.39
CA ILE A 71 2.54 -20.20 -6.22
C ILE A 71 2.18 -18.84 -5.67
N GLN A 72 3.19 -17.99 -5.45
CA GLN A 72 3.01 -16.62 -5.02
C GLN A 72 3.33 -15.68 -6.18
N THR A 73 2.49 -14.66 -6.36
CA THR A 73 2.73 -13.57 -7.32
C THR A 73 2.73 -12.26 -6.56
N LEU A 74 3.84 -11.53 -6.66
CA LEU A 74 3.99 -10.21 -6.06
C LEU A 74 3.58 -9.16 -7.09
N VAL A 75 2.67 -8.28 -6.70
CA VAL A 75 2.38 -7.03 -7.42
C VAL A 75 2.94 -5.92 -6.56
N ASP A 76 3.94 -5.21 -7.07
CA ASP A 76 4.56 -4.13 -6.32
C ASP A 76 3.60 -2.94 -6.13
N GLY A 77 3.68 -2.35 -4.94
CA GLY A 77 3.14 -1.03 -4.69
C GLY A 77 4.04 0.05 -5.29
N TYR A 78 3.55 1.28 -5.33
CA TYR A 78 4.31 2.42 -5.80
C TYR A 78 4.37 3.51 -4.72
N TRP A 79 5.48 4.22 -4.68
CA TRP A 79 5.64 5.36 -3.79
C TRP A 79 4.75 6.51 -4.24
N VAL A 80 4.07 7.14 -3.29
CA VAL A 80 3.34 8.38 -3.49
C VAL A 80 3.78 9.35 -2.42
N GLU A 81 4.32 10.49 -2.87
CA GLU A 81 4.70 11.57 -1.97
C GLU A 81 3.47 12.40 -1.60
N GLY A 82 3.24 12.56 -0.30
CA GLY A 82 2.24 13.42 0.30
C GLY A 82 2.90 14.58 1.06
N ASN A 83 2.27 15.04 2.14
CA ASN A 83 2.75 16.15 2.96
C ASN A 83 3.18 15.74 4.38
N THR A 84 3.32 14.43 4.63
CA THR A 84 3.65 13.89 5.97
C THR A 84 5.14 13.62 6.17
N LEU A 85 5.96 13.89 5.16
CA LEU A 85 7.42 13.93 5.27
C LEU A 85 7.93 15.36 5.09
N ARG A 86 9.09 15.65 5.69
CA ARG A 86 9.80 16.90 5.42
C ARG A 86 10.46 16.80 4.05
N GLU A 87 10.56 17.92 3.35
CA GLU A 87 11.39 18.00 2.15
C GLU A 87 12.82 17.58 2.51
N SER A 88 13.33 16.54 1.84
CA SER A 88 14.74 16.20 1.97
C SER A 88 15.55 17.31 1.30
N SER A 89 16.39 18.00 2.06
CA SER A 89 17.40 18.87 1.45
C SER A 89 18.31 17.99 0.59
N THR A 90 18.28 18.18 -0.73
CA THR A 90 19.15 17.48 -1.68
C THR A 90 20.60 17.58 -1.19
N VAL A 91 21.16 16.46 -0.75
CA VAL A 91 22.61 16.36 -0.53
C VAL A 91 23.21 16.22 -1.92
N THR A 92 23.72 17.33 -2.47
CA THR A 92 24.50 17.33 -3.69
C THR A 92 25.69 16.40 -3.48
N LYS A 93 25.68 15.28 -4.19
CA LYS A 93 26.79 14.32 -4.22
C LYS A 93 27.92 14.82 -5.10
#